data_AF-A0A925H2D1-F1
#
_entry.id   AF-A0A925H2D1-F1
#
_cell.length_a   1.000
_cell.length_b   1.000
_cell.length_c   1.000
_cell.angle_alpha   90.00
_cell.angle_beta   90.00
_cell.angle_gamma   90.00
#
_symmetry.space_group_name_H-M   'P 1'
#
loop_
_entity.id
_entity.type
_entity.pdbx_description
1 polymer ?
#
loop_
_entity_poly.entity_id
_entity_poly.type
_entity_poly.pdbx_seq_one_letter_code
_entity_poly.pdbx_strand_id
1 'polypeptide(L)'
;MLSRKRPAIVFGVLMLAILGFVYTSSQASSQKNQQPVAPQNQPPTIRLDADTQVVTICPDAESFANTRVRLKAQGVSPEGKPLRYRWTVSGGRLEGEGTDVVWDLSGAAPGVYNAAVTVESGPVDNPLCTAFTSTKIVVRTCPPPRPVCPNVAIYCPDVVQTNAPITFTASASGGTPGITPVYNWKISAGTIISGQGTPTISVDTAGLAGQPITATVEVAGYNLDCRASCQASVPALPNPTRTDEFGEIARDDEKARLDNFAIELQNNPGSQGYVIAYGGRRSKFGDGRKRSERARDYLVQTRGIDASRVVILDGGTREMASTELWIVPPGATPPRPR
;
A
#
# COMPACT_ATOMS: atom_id res chain seq x y z
N MET A 1 -21.32 -74.48 -49.58
CA MET A 1 -21.80 -74.44 -48.18
C MET A 1 -23.19 -73.82 -48.21
N LEU A 2 -24.24 -74.65 -48.29
CA LEU A 2 -25.13 -75.02 -47.17
C LEU A 2 -25.76 -73.76 -46.53
N SER A 3 -27.07 -73.59 -46.37
CA SER A 3 -28.27 -74.40 -46.56
C SER A 3 -29.43 -73.46 -46.18
N ARG A 4 -30.40 -73.12 -47.04
CA ARG A 4 -31.63 -73.87 -47.38
C ARG A 4 -32.88 -73.39 -46.61
N LYS A 5 -33.71 -72.63 -47.36
CA LYS A 5 -35.18 -72.76 -47.58
C LYS A 5 -36.18 -72.69 -46.39
N ARG A 6 -37.05 -71.66 -46.45
CA ARG A 6 -38.52 -71.69 -46.15
C ARG A 6 -39.23 -72.80 -47.00
N PRO A 7 -40.52 -73.20 -46.89
CA PRO A 7 -41.69 -72.50 -46.31
C PRO A 7 -42.87 -73.39 -45.73
N ALA A 8 -43.93 -72.72 -45.23
CA ALA A 8 -45.40 -72.94 -45.33
C ALA A 8 -46.10 -74.33 -45.20
N ILE A 9 -47.45 -74.27 -45.00
CA ILE A 9 -48.53 -75.29 -45.23
C ILE A 9 -48.92 -76.09 -43.94
N VAL A 10 -50.17 -76.39 -43.52
CA VAL A 10 -51.58 -76.04 -43.83
C VAL A 10 -52.49 -76.92 -42.92
N PHE A 11 -53.74 -76.50 -42.68
CA PHE A 11 -54.95 -77.28 -42.29
C PHE A 11 -55.04 -78.12 -40.99
N GLY A 12 -56.22 -78.08 -40.35
CA GLY A 12 -56.67 -79.16 -39.46
C GLY A 12 -57.87 -78.82 -38.57
N VAL A 13 -59.08 -79.00 -39.09
CA VAL A 13 -60.36 -79.05 -38.35
C VAL A 13 -60.43 -80.35 -37.53
N LEU A 14 -60.84 -80.34 -36.25
CA LEU A 14 -61.66 -81.43 -35.70
C LEU A 14 -62.37 -81.07 -34.37
N MET A 15 -63.70 -81.18 -34.42
CA MET A 15 -64.63 -81.39 -33.30
C MET A 15 -64.26 -82.66 -32.51
N LEU A 16 -64.43 -82.65 -31.18
CA LEU A 16 -65.06 -83.77 -30.46
C LEU A 16 -65.42 -83.38 -29.01
N ALA A 17 -66.70 -83.55 -28.72
CA ALA A 17 -67.33 -83.42 -27.43
C ALA A 17 -66.91 -84.53 -26.47
N ILE A 18 -66.75 -84.19 -25.19
CA ILE A 18 -66.86 -85.16 -24.08
C ILE A 18 -67.75 -84.55 -23.02
N LEU A 19 -68.91 -85.18 -22.84
CA LEU A 19 -69.81 -85.01 -21.70
C LEU A 19 -69.12 -85.52 -20.42
N GLY A 20 -69.13 -84.71 -19.37
CA GLY A 20 -68.82 -85.10 -18.00
C GLY A 20 -69.87 -84.51 -17.06
N PHE A 21 -70.67 -85.38 -16.45
CA PHE A 21 -71.84 -85.05 -15.63
C PHE A 21 -71.44 -85.07 -14.13
N VAL A 22 -72.15 -84.24 -13.35
CA VAL A 22 -72.34 -84.25 -11.87
C VAL A 22 -71.17 -83.73 -10.99
N TYR A 23 -71.36 -82.58 -10.32
CA TYR A 23 -71.78 -82.48 -8.91
C TYR A 23 -71.99 -81.01 -8.48
N THR A 24 -73.10 -80.79 -7.80
CA THR A 24 -73.58 -79.52 -7.25
C THR A 24 -72.76 -79.07 -6.04
N SER A 25 -72.41 -77.78 -5.96
CA SER A 25 -72.45 -77.05 -4.69
C SER A 25 -72.75 -75.57 -4.93
N SER A 26 -73.84 -75.14 -4.31
CA SER A 26 -74.25 -73.75 -4.20
C SER A 26 -73.29 -72.97 -3.31
N GLN A 27 -72.71 -71.88 -3.80
CA GLN A 27 -72.32 -70.78 -2.94
C GLN A 27 -72.86 -69.47 -3.51
N ALA A 28 -73.76 -68.88 -2.73
CA ALA A 28 -74.25 -67.54 -2.90
C ALA A 28 -73.06 -66.57 -2.91
N SER A 29 -72.81 -65.92 -4.05
CA SER A 29 -71.92 -64.76 -4.10
C SER A 29 -72.67 -63.58 -3.49
N SER A 30 -72.38 -63.29 -2.23
CA SER A 30 -72.73 -62.04 -1.58
C SER A 30 -72.01 -60.91 -2.32
N GLN A 31 -72.74 -60.13 -3.11
CA GLN A 31 -72.27 -58.82 -3.56
C GLN A 31 -72.12 -57.94 -2.32
N LYS A 32 -70.90 -57.87 -1.78
CA LYS A 32 -70.52 -56.81 -0.85
C LYS A 32 -70.62 -55.49 -1.60
N ASN A 33 -71.69 -54.76 -1.30
CA ASN A 33 -71.85 -53.34 -1.61
C ASN A 33 -70.60 -52.59 -1.11
N GLN A 34 -69.68 -52.24 -2.01
CA GLN A 34 -68.63 -51.27 -1.69
C GLN A 34 -69.29 -49.90 -1.66
N GLN A 35 -69.53 -49.44 -0.44
CA GLN A 35 -69.85 -48.05 -0.14
C GLN A 35 -68.72 -47.16 -0.70
N PRO A 36 -69.00 -46.11 -1.49
CA PRO A 36 -67.96 -45.22 -1.99
C PRO A 36 -67.21 -44.61 -0.81
N VAL A 37 -65.91 -44.88 -0.71
CA VAL A 37 -65.03 -44.21 0.25
C VAL A 37 -65.10 -42.72 -0.07
N ALA A 38 -65.56 -41.90 0.89
CA ALA A 38 -65.58 -40.45 0.73
C ALA A 38 -64.16 -39.98 0.36
N PRO A 39 -63.98 -39.09 -0.64
CA PRO A 39 -62.66 -38.60 -1.02
C PRO A 39 -62.06 -37.89 0.20
N GLN A 40 -61.06 -38.52 0.83
CA GLN A 40 -60.28 -37.89 1.88
C GLN A 40 -59.47 -36.77 1.23
N ASN A 41 -59.76 -35.52 1.59
CA ASN A 41 -58.94 -34.38 1.19
C ASN A 41 -57.60 -34.48 1.93
N GLN A 42 -56.53 -34.85 1.22
CA GLN A 42 -55.16 -34.85 1.74
C GLN A 42 -54.47 -33.52 1.38
N PRO A 43 -53.61 -33.00 2.26
CA PRO A 43 -52.88 -31.77 1.96
C PRO A 43 -51.85 -32.00 0.84
N PRO A 44 -51.60 -30.99 -0.01
CA PRO A 44 -50.54 -31.08 -1.00
C PRO A 44 -49.16 -31.16 -0.31
N THR A 45 -48.18 -31.71 -1.01
CA THR A 45 -46.76 -31.61 -0.60
C THR A 45 -46.11 -30.48 -1.37
N ILE A 46 -45.22 -29.71 -0.73
CA ILE A 46 -44.45 -28.65 -1.39
C ILE A 46 -42.98 -28.70 -0.99
N ARG A 47 -42.10 -28.46 -1.97
CA ARG A 47 -40.68 -28.16 -1.77
C ARG A 47 -40.36 -26.80 -2.36
N LEU A 48 -39.47 -26.06 -1.70
CA LEU A 48 -38.95 -24.77 -2.14
C LEU A 48 -37.44 -24.87 -2.25
N ASP A 49 -36.92 -24.54 -3.41
CA ASP A 49 -35.49 -24.45 -3.72
C ASP A 49 -35.12 -23.01 -4.06
N ALA A 50 -33.93 -22.59 -3.66
CA ALA A 50 -33.36 -21.30 -4.00
C ALA A 50 -31.97 -21.54 -4.61
N ASP A 51 -31.68 -20.89 -5.74
CA ASP A 51 -30.41 -21.04 -6.45
C ASP A 51 -29.19 -20.56 -5.64
N THR A 52 -29.40 -19.70 -4.65
CA THR A 52 -28.42 -19.33 -3.63
C THR A 52 -29.08 -19.18 -2.26
N GLN A 53 -28.29 -19.31 -1.20
CA GLN A 53 -28.69 -19.01 0.18
C GLN A 53 -28.06 -17.69 0.69
N VAL A 54 -27.15 -17.10 -0.09
CA VAL A 54 -26.40 -15.90 0.29
C VAL A 54 -26.32 -14.94 -0.88
N VAL A 55 -26.71 -13.70 -0.63
CA VAL A 55 -26.54 -12.57 -1.55
C VAL A 55 -25.50 -11.64 -0.94
N THR A 56 -24.50 -11.27 -1.73
CA THR A 56 -23.42 -10.37 -1.28
C THR A 56 -23.52 -9.07 -2.06
N ILE A 57 -23.67 -7.94 -1.37
CA ILE A 57 -23.79 -6.60 -1.96
C ILE A 57 -22.46 -5.85 -1.76
N CYS A 58 -21.85 -5.41 -2.85
CA CYS A 58 -20.64 -4.59 -2.85
C CYS A 58 -21.03 -3.16 -3.27
N PRO A 59 -20.89 -2.15 -2.39
CA PRO A 59 -21.23 -0.76 -2.71
C PRO A 59 -20.24 -0.07 -3.67
N ASP A 60 -19.07 -0.66 -3.88
CA ASP A 60 -18.09 -0.28 -4.89
C ASP A 60 -18.55 -0.70 -6.30
N ALA A 61 -18.73 0.30 -7.16
CA ALA A 61 -19.49 0.27 -8.41
C ALA A 61 -19.00 -0.72 -9.51
N GLU A 62 -17.97 -1.53 -9.24
CA GLU A 62 -17.42 -2.50 -10.18
C GLU A 62 -17.84 -3.94 -9.89
N SER A 63 -18.52 -4.21 -8.78
CA SER A 63 -19.00 -5.55 -8.47
C SER A 63 -20.43 -5.73 -8.96
N PHE A 64 -20.60 -6.51 -10.04
CA PHE A 64 -21.87 -7.10 -10.44
C PHE A 64 -22.31 -8.13 -9.39
N ALA A 65 -22.71 -7.66 -8.21
CA ALA A 65 -23.40 -8.48 -7.23
C ALA A 65 -24.72 -8.93 -7.86
N ASN A 66 -24.88 -10.24 -8.05
CA ASN A 66 -26.18 -10.79 -8.43
C ASN A 66 -27.10 -10.71 -7.20
N THR A 67 -27.90 -9.64 -7.13
CA THR A 67 -28.89 -9.42 -6.06
C THR A 67 -30.18 -10.21 -6.26
N ARG A 68 -30.26 -11.00 -7.35
CA ARG A 68 -31.47 -11.70 -7.78
C ARG A 68 -31.34 -13.18 -7.46
N VAL A 69 -32.28 -13.68 -6.66
CA VAL A 69 -32.39 -15.09 -6.25
C VAL A 69 -33.53 -15.73 -7.02
N ARG A 70 -33.29 -16.85 -7.70
CA ARG A 70 -34.37 -17.62 -8.33
C ARG A 70 -34.94 -18.61 -7.31
N LEU A 71 -36.24 -18.52 -7.08
CA LEU A 71 -36.98 -19.40 -6.19
C LEU A 71 -37.83 -20.34 -7.04
N LYS A 72 -37.74 -21.65 -6.75
CA LYS A 72 -38.50 -22.68 -7.43
C LYS A 72 -39.30 -23.52 -6.44
N ALA A 73 -40.62 -23.46 -6.57
CA ALA A 73 -41.56 -24.26 -5.81
C ALA A 73 -42.03 -25.48 -6.61
N GLN A 74 -42.05 -26.64 -5.99
CA GLN A 74 -42.54 -27.90 -6.57
C GLN A 74 -43.62 -28.47 -5.66
N GLY A 75 -44.88 -28.39 -6.11
CA GLY A 75 -46.03 -28.90 -5.41
C GLY A 75 -46.62 -30.17 -6.04
N VAL A 76 -47.13 -31.09 -5.23
CA VAL A 76 -47.87 -32.28 -5.68
C VAL A 76 -49.18 -32.39 -4.90
N SER A 77 -50.33 -32.43 -5.60
CA SER A 77 -51.63 -32.77 -5.01
C SER A 77 -51.85 -34.29 -5.09
N PRO A 78 -52.09 -34.99 -3.97
CA PRO A 78 -52.43 -36.42 -3.97
C PRO A 78 -53.66 -36.74 -4.82
N GLU A 79 -54.60 -35.81 -4.95
CA GLU A 79 -55.86 -35.95 -5.70
C GLU A 79 -55.77 -35.45 -7.14
N GLY A 80 -54.59 -35.01 -7.59
CA GLY A 80 -54.40 -34.42 -8.93
C GLY A 80 -55.16 -33.09 -9.14
N LYS A 81 -55.52 -32.39 -8.06
CA LYS A 81 -56.20 -31.08 -8.12
C LYS A 81 -55.21 -29.97 -8.50
N PRO A 82 -55.68 -28.88 -9.15
CA PRO A 82 -54.84 -27.74 -9.48
C PRO A 82 -54.32 -27.05 -8.21
N LEU A 83 -53.06 -26.61 -8.26
CA LEU A 83 -52.36 -25.94 -7.17
C LEU A 83 -52.22 -24.44 -7.44
N ARG A 84 -52.54 -23.61 -6.45
CA ARG A 84 -52.31 -22.15 -6.50
C ARG A 84 -51.18 -21.76 -5.55
N TYR A 85 -50.22 -20.98 -6.03
CA TYR A 85 -49.03 -20.57 -5.26
C TYR A 85 -49.17 -19.11 -4.82
N ARG A 86 -49.04 -18.85 -3.53
CA ARG A 86 -49.02 -17.50 -2.93
C ARG A 86 -47.67 -17.26 -2.29
N TRP A 87 -46.91 -16.32 -2.85
CA TRP A 87 -45.59 -15.95 -2.37
C TRP A 87 -45.65 -14.76 -1.41
N THR A 88 -44.81 -14.79 -0.38
CA THR A 88 -44.56 -13.67 0.51
C THR A 88 -43.06 -13.54 0.78
N VAL A 89 -42.57 -12.31 0.88
CA VAL A 89 -41.17 -12.01 1.19
C VAL A 89 -41.07 -10.99 2.31
N SER A 90 -40.05 -11.09 3.15
CA SER A 90 -39.83 -10.15 4.26
C SER A 90 -39.22 -8.82 3.82
N GLY A 91 -38.78 -8.69 2.56
CA GLY A 91 -38.21 -7.48 1.99
C GLY A 91 -37.74 -7.70 0.54
N GLY A 92 -37.30 -6.62 -0.11
CA GLY A 92 -36.99 -6.64 -1.54
C GLY A 92 -38.25 -6.69 -2.41
N ARG A 93 -38.08 -7.06 -3.68
CA ARG A 93 -39.15 -7.15 -4.68
C ARG A 93 -39.20 -8.55 -5.28
N LEU A 94 -40.37 -9.19 -5.23
CA LEU A 94 -40.60 -10.45 -5.94
C LEU A 94 -41.13 -10.13 -7.35
N GLU A 95 -40.58 -10.82 -8.35
CA GLU A 95 -40.96 -10.70 -9.75
C GLU A 95 -41.43 -12.06 -10.29
N GLY A 96 -42.60 -12.07 -10.94
CA GLY A 96 -43.24 -13.29 -11.44
C GLY A 96 -44.23 -13.91 -10.46
N GLU A 97 -44.91 -14.96 -10.93
CA GLU A 97 -45.93 -15.71 -10.20
C GLU A 97 -45.82 -17.20 -10.54
N GLY A 98 -46.50 -18.07 -9.76
CA GLY A 98 -46.53 -19.51 -10.02
C GLY A 98 -45.37 -20.26 -9.37
N THR A 99 -44.78 -21.22 -10.08
CA THR A 99 -43.75 -22.14 -9.55
C THR A 99 -42.35 -21.55 -9.52
N ASP A 100 -42.05 -20.60 -10.41
CA ASP A 100 -40.72 -20.03 -10.58
C ASP A 100 -40.82 -18.51 -10.49
N VAL A 101 -40.16 -17.92 -9.50
CA VAL A 101 -40.17 -16.48 -9.25
C VAL A 101 -38.75 -15.97 -9.04
N VAL A 102 -38.51 -14.70 -9.34
CA VAL A 102 -37.23 -14.04 -9.12
C VAL A 102 -37.37 -13.05 -7.99
N TRP A 103 -36.59 -13.23 -6.93
CA TRP A 103 -36.57 -12.34 -5.79
C TRP A 103 -35.38 -11.39 -5.90
N ASP A 104 -35.67 -10.11 -6.17
CA ASP A 104 -34.68 -9.05 -6.21
C ASP A 104 -34.48 -8.42 -4.83
N LEU A 105 -33.28 -8.59 -4.29
CA LEU A 105 -32.82 -8.02 -3.03
C LEU A 105 -31.93 -6.78 -3.27
N SER A 106 -32.02 -6.15 -4.44
CA SER A 106 -31.34 -4.88 -4.72
C SER A 106 -31.70 -3.82 -3.67
N GLY A 107 -30.67 -3.16 -3.12
CA GLY A 107 -30.83 -2.16 -2.07
C GLY A 107 -31.25 -2.70 -0.69
N ALA A 108 -31.39 -4.01 -0.51
CA ALA A 108 -31.63 -4.59 0.81
C ALA A 108 -30.43 -4.33 1.75
N ALA A 109 -30.71 -3.95 3.00
CA ALA A 109 -29.68 -3.84 4.02
C ALA A 109 -29.14 -5.23 4.42
N PRO A 110 -27.93 -5.35 4.98
CA PRO A 110 -27.44 -6.61 5.51
C PRO A 110 -28.39 -7.21 6.55
N GLY A 111 -28.74 -8.48 6.41
CA GLY A 111 -29.72 -9.14 7.25
C GLY A 111 -30.19 -10.50 6.73
N VAL A 112 -31.11 -11.13 7.46
CA VAL A 112 -31.74 -12.39 7.05
C VAL A 112 -33.12 -12.09 6.51
N TYR A 113 -33.37 -12.49 5.27
CA TYR A 113 -34.65 -12.31 4.60
C TYR A 113 -35.32 -13.67 4.41
N ASN A 114 -36.65 -13.71 4.59
CA ASN A 114 -37.44 -14.92 4.43
C ASN A 114 -38.31 -14.82 3.18
N ALA A 115 -38.28 -15.85 2.33
CA ALA A 115 -39.27 -16.09 1.29
C ALA A 115 -40.11 -17.29 1.68
N ALA A 116 -41.43 -17.11 1.56
CA ALA A 116 -42.42 -18.08 1.96
C ALA A 116 -43.38 -18.32 0.80
N VAL A 117 -43.83 -19.57 0.65
CA VAL A 117 -44.83 -19.94 -0.35
C VAL A 117 -45.88 -20.83 0.29
N THR A 118 -47.13 -20.42 0.11
CA THR A 118 -48.31 -21.20 0.49
C THR A 118 -48.93 -21.77 -0.77
N VAL A 119 -49.18 -23.08 -0.77
CA VAL A 119 -49.91 -23.77 -1.84
C VAL A 119 -51.29 -24.14 -1.37
N GLU A 120 -52.30 -23.77 -2.16
CA GLU A 120 -53.71 -24.10 -1.93
C GLU A 120 -54.17 -25.13 -2.98
N SER A 121 -54.83 -26.20 -2.54
CA SER A 121 -55.43 -27.25 -3.39
C SER A 121 -56.96 -27.22 -3.26
N GLY A 122 -57.67 -27.19 -4.40
CA GLY A 122 -59.14 -27.23 -4.47
C GLY A 122 -59.80 -26.19 -5.37
N PRO A 123 -61.15 -26.14 -5.39
CA PRO A 123 -61.92 -25.13 -6.13
C PRO A 123 -61.48 -23.70 -5.80
N VAL A 124 -61.64 -22.77 -6.75
CA VAL A 124 -61.26 -21.35 -6.57
C VAL A 124 -62.00 -20.73 -5.39
N ASP A 125 -63.28 -21.06 -5.25
CA ASP A 125 -64.17 -20.42 -4.27
C ASP A 125 -64.10 -21.05 -2.87
N ASN A 126 -63.47 -22.23 -2.73
CA ASN A 126 -63.32 -22.92 -1.45
C ASN A 126 -62.09 -23.85 -1.44
N PRO A 127 -60.88 -23.32 -1.16
CA PRO A 127 -59.68 -24.14 -1.07
C PRO A 127 -59.80 -25.14 0.08
N LEU A 128 -59.52 -26.42 -0.20
CA LEU A 128 -59.81 -27.53 0.71
C LEU A 128 -58.63 -27.86 1.61
N CYS A 129 -57.40 -27.68 1.12
CA CYS A 129 -56.18 -27.94 1.88
C CYS A 129 -55.06 -26.97 1.50
N THR A 130 -54.19 -26.66 2.46
CA THR A 130 -53.02 -25.80 2.26
C THR A 130 -51.74 -26.48 2.74
N ALA A 131 -50.62 -26.14 2.11
CA ALA A 131 -49.29 -26.49 2.57
C ALA A 131 -48.38 -25.26 2.47
N PHE A 132 -47.38 -25.19 3.34
CA PHE A 132 -46.50 -24.03 3.45
C PHE A 132 -45.04 -24.48 3.56
N THR A 133 -44.15 -23.72 2.93
CA THR A 133 -42.71 -23.84 3.16
C THR A 133 -42.04 -22.48 3.04
N SER A 134 -40.84 -22.36 3.60
CA SER A 134 -40.07 -21.12 3.57
C SER A 134 -38.58 -21.40 3.45
N THR A 135 -37.84 -20.43 2.92
CA THR A 135 -36.39 -20.42 2.82
C THR A 135 -35.83 -19.09 3.30
N LYS A 136 -34.56 -19.08 3.72
CA LYS A 136 -33.90 -17.91 4.29
C LYS A 136 -32.72 -17.53 3.42
N ILE A 137 -32.64 -16.27 3.03
CA ILE A 137 -31.52 -15.71 2.29
C ILE A 137 -30.78 -14.74 3.19
N VAL A 138 -29.47 -14.94 3.32
CA VAL A 138 -28.61 -14.01 4.06
C VAL A 138 -28.08 -12.97 3.09
N VAL A 139 -28.44 -11.71 3.31
CA VAL A 139 -27.84 -10.56 2.63
C VAL A 139 -26.67 -10.07 3.47
N ARG A 140 -25.48 -10.02 2.89
CA ARG A 140 -24.27 -9.49 3.54
C ARG A 140 -23.57 -8.48 2.64
N THR A 141 -22.77 -7.63 3.24
CA THR A 141 -21.88 -6.74 2.49
C THR A 141 -20.49 -7.35 2.32
N CYS A 142 -19.80 -6.90 1.28
CA CYS A 142 -18.39 -7.23 1.07
C CYS A 142 -17.56 -6.70 2.26
N PRO A 143 -16.55 -7.45 2.73
CA PRO A 143 -15.64 -6.95 3.76
C PRO A 143 -14.94 -5.69 3.23
N PRO A 144 -14.65 -4.70 4.10
CA PRO A 144 -13.99 -3.46 3.67
C PRO A 144 -12.63 -3.78 3.02
N PRO A 145 -12.21 -3.04 1.98
CA PRO A 145 -10.88 -3.18 1.40
C PRO A 145 -9.82 -3.08 2.49
N ARG A 146 -8.77 -3.91 2.39
CA ARG A 146 -7.65 -3.84 3.33
C ARG A 146 -6.90 -2.51 3.10
N PRO A 147 -6.49 -1.81 4.16
CA PRO A 147 -5.68 -0.62 3.99
C PRO A 147 -4.34 -0.99 3.35
N VAL A 148 -3.84 -0.13 2.48
CA VAL A 148 -2.53 -0.27 1.83
C VAL A 148 -1.76 1.03 1.95
N CYS A 149 -0.45 0.93 2.19
CA CYS A 149 0.41 2.11 2.22
C CYS A 149 0.50 2.76 0.83
N PRO A 150 0.58 4.11 0.77
CA PRO A 150 0.97 4.78 -0.45
C PRO A 150 2.43 4.44 -0.79
N ASN A 151 2.80 4.60 -2.06
CA ASN A 151 4.20 4.63 -2.44
C ASN A 151 4.81 5.96 -1.96
N VAL A 152 5.66 5.88 -0.94
CA VAL A 152 6.34 7.04 -0.35
C VAL A 152 7.77 7.09 -0.86
N ALA A 153 8.12 8.20 -1.52
CA ALA A 153 9.47 8.49 -1.97
C ALA A 153 9.97 9.79 -1.34
N ILE A 154 11.27 9.87 -1.07
CA ILE A 154 11.94 11.10 -0.64
C ILE A 154 12.92 11.50 -1.72
N TYR A 155 12.84 12.75 -2.17
CA TYR A 155 13.84 13.41 -2.99
C TYR A 155 14.92 14.01 -2.10
N CYS A 156 16.17 13.59 -2.33
CA CYS A 156 17.29 13.87 -1.43
C CYS A 156 18.33 14.69 -2.19
N PRO A 157 18.76 15.84 -1.64
CA PRO A 157 19.78 16.65 -2.29
C PRO A 157 21.15 15.97 -2.22
N ASP A 158 21.87 15.93 -3.34
CA ASP A 158 23.18 15.27 -3.44
C ASP A 158 24.31 16.06 -2.77
N VAL A 159 24.26 17.40 -2.81
CA VAL A 159 25.36 18.26 -2.32
C VAL A 159 24.81 19.53 -1.68
N VAL A 160 25.31 19.82 -0.48
CA VAL A 160 24.92 20.95 0.36
C VAL A 160 26.06 21.95 0.39
N GLN A 161 25.81 23.24 0.14
CA GLN A 161 26.78 24.28 0.46
C GLN A 161 26.97 24.31 1.98
N THR A 162 28.22 24.27 2.45
CA THR A 162 28.53 24.29 3.88
C THR A 162 27.79 25.44 4.59
N ASN A 163 27.06 25.12 5.65
CA ASN A 163 26.23 26.04 6.46
C ASN A 163 24.98 26.61 5.77
N ALA A 164 24.56 26.07 4.62
CA ALA A 164 23.24 26.37 4.05
C ALA A 164 22.21 25.32 4.52
N PRO A 165 20.95 25.71 4.79
CA PRO A 165 19.91 24.75 5.13
C PRO A 165 19.60 23.84 3.94
N ILE A 166 19.24 22.59 4.23
CA ILE A 166 18.89 21.58 3.23
C ILE A 166 17.39 21.36 3.21
N THR A 167 16.87 21.09 2.02
CA THR A 167 15.45 20.80 1.83
C THR A 167 15.26 19.33 1.46
N PHE A 168 14.41 18.63 2.22
CA PHE A 168 13.93 17.30 1.85
C PHE A 168 12.49 17.39 1.41
N THR A 169 12.15 16.68 0.32
CA THR A 169 10.79 16.64 -0.22
C THR A 169 10.32 15.20 -0.31
N ALA A 170 9.20 14.89 0.32
CA ALA A 170 8.51 13.62 0.17
C ALA A 170 7.37 13.73 -0.85
N SER A 171 7.13 12.64 -1.56
CA SER A 171 5.94 12.44 -2.39
C SER A 171 5.26 11.14 -1.99
N ALA A 172 3.94 11.17 -1.87
CA ALA A 172 3.13 9.98 -1.63
C ALA A 172 2.12 9.82 -2.78
N SER A 173 2.06 8.64 -3.38
CA SER A 173 1.10 8.34 -4.46
C SER A 173 0.42 6.99 -4.23
N GLY A 174 -0.88 6.90 -4.52
CA GLY A 174 -1.68 5.69 -4.28
C GLY A 174 -2.08 5.53 -2.81
N GLY A 175 -2.17 4.28 -2.35
CA GLY A 175 -2.66 3.95 -1.02
C GLY A 175 -4.19 3.82 -0.96
N THR A 176 -4.73 3.56 0.24
CA THR A 176 -6.17 3.57 0.49
C THR A 176 -6.81 4.92 0.07
N PRO A 177 -7.83 4.93 -0.81
CA PRO A 177 -8.49 6.17 -1.24
C PRO A 177 -9.18 6.93 -0.10
N GLY A 178 -9.31 8.25 -0.24
CA GLY A 178 -10.04 9.09 0.71
C GLY A 178 -9.30 9.45 1.99
N ILE A 179 -8.01 9.09 2.10
CA ILE A 179 -7.15 9.44 3.24
C ILE A 179 -6.28 10.64 2.87
N THR A 180 -6.31 11.69 3.70
CA THR A 180 -5.39 12.83 3.59
C THR A 180 -4.11 12.51 4.37
N PRO A 181 -2.95 12.39 3.71
CA PRO A 181 -1.71 12.00 4.39
C PRO A 181 -1.19 13.11 5.30
N VAL A 182 -0.64 12.72 6.45
CA VAL A 182 0.09 13.61 7.36
C VAL A 182 1.54 13.14 7.44
N TYR A 183 2.48 14.06 7.24
CA TYR A 183 3.91 13.75 7.16
C TYR A 183 4.60 14.02 8.49
N ASN A 184 5.18 13.00 9.09
CA ASN A 184 5.98 13.12 10.31
C ASN A 184 7.46 12.88 9.99
N TRP A 185 8.27 13.93 10.08
CA TRP A 185 9.68 13.87 9.76
C TRP A 185 10.57 13.66 10.99
N LYS A 186 11.60 12.84 10.82
CA LYS A 186 12.71 12.63 11.76
C LYS A 186 14.03 12.75 11.02
N ILE A 187 15.01 13.41 11.65
CA ILE A 187 16.35 13.63 11.10
C ILE A 187 17.39 13.04 12.06
N SER A 188 18.45 12.41 11.54
CA SER A 188 19.52 11.84 12.36
C SER A 188 20.50 12.85 12.95
N ALA A 189 20.72 13.98 12.27
CA ALA A 189 21.63 15.06 12.68
C ALA A 189 21.16 16.41 12.14
N GLY A 190 21.30 17.47 12.95
CA GLY A 190 20.80 18.81 12.62
C GLY A 190 19.44 19.10 13.23
N THR A 191 18.84 20.22 12.84
CA THR A 191 17.56 20.69 13.39
C THR A 191 16.59 21.02 12.26
N ILE A 192 15.36 20.49 12.31
CA ILE A 192 14.30 20.90 11.38
C ILE A 192 13.90 22.32 11.73
N ILE A 193 14.12 23.25 10.82
CA ILE A 193 13.80 24.68 11.02
C ILE A 193 12.40 25.04 10.54
N SER A 194 11.83 24.28 9.59
CA SER A 194 10.48 24.51 9.08
C SER A 194 9.91 23.30 8.33
N GLY A 195 8.58 23.29 8.13
CA GLY A 195 7.90 22.35 7.24
C GLY A 195 7.43 21.04 7.86
N GLN A 196 7.56 20.86 9.19
CA GLN A 196 7.04 19.68 9.88
C GLN A 196 5.53 19.53 9.66
N GLY A 197 5.04 18.31 9.46
CA GLY A 197 3.65 18.07 9.10
C GLY A 197 3.36 18.20 7.60
N THR A 198 4.31 18.70 6.79
CA THR A 198 4.12 18.95 5.36
C THR A 198 5.01 18.02 4.51
N PRO A 199 4.78 17.91 3.18
CA PRO A 199 5.62 17.10 2.30
C PRO A 199 7.05 17.63 2.17
N THR A 200 7.39 18.83 2.66
CA THR A 200 8.71 19.43 2.50
C THR A 200 9.20 20.01 3.82
N ILE A 201 10.42 19.66 4.22
CA ILE A 201 11.08 20.23 5.40
C ILE A 201 12.38 20.93 5.03
N SER A 202 12.74 21.93 5.81
CA SER A 202 14.07 22.54 5.77
C SER A 202 14.81 22.21 7.06
N VAL A 203 16.09 21.84 6.94
CA VAL A 203 16.95 21.38 8.03
C VAL A 203 18.21 22.22 8.07
N ASP A 204 18.55 22.74 9.24
CA ASP A 204 19.85 23.38 9.49
C ASP A 204 20.94 22.32 9.64
N THR A 205 22.04 22.53 8.90
CA THR A 205 23.19 21.63 8.85
C THR A 205 24.48 22.25 9.39
N ALA A 206 24.38 23.37 10.14
CA ALA A 206 25.53 24.00 10.76
C ALA A 206 26.33 23.01 11.62
N GLY A 207 27.65 22.96 11.39
CA GLY A 207 28.56 22.08 12.14
C GLY A 207 28.53 20.61 11.76
N LEU A 208 27.78 20.20 10.72
CA LEU A 208 27.66 18.80 10.28
C LEU A 208 28.56 18.44 9.10
N ALA A 209 29.58 19.25 8.81
CA ALA A 209 30.47 19.01 7.68
C ALA A 209 31.15 17.63 7.78
N GLY A 210 31.09 16.85 6.70
CA GLY A 210 31.61 15.49 6.64
C GLY A 210 30.74 14.42 7.32
N GLN A 211 29.58 14.78 7.88
CA GLN A 211 28.63 13.85 8.48
C GLN A 211 27.42 13.65 7.56
N PRO A 212 26.98 12.39 7.31
CA PRO A 212 25.78 12.15 6.55
C PRO A 212 24.53 12.43 7.40
N ILE A 213 23.48 12.95 6.76
CA ILE A 213 22.19 13.25 7.38
C ILE A 213 21.15 12.31 6.80
N THR A 214 20.54 11.49 7.66
CA THR A 214 19.44 10.60 7.28
C THR A 214 18.11 11.26 7.61
N ALA A 215 17.26 11.45 6.60
CA ALA A 215 15.88 11.88 6.76
C ALA A 215 14.95 10.68 6.68
N THR A 216 14.04 10.57 7.64
CA THR A 216 12.97 9.55 7.67
C THR A 216 11.63 10.27 7.71
N VAL A 217 10.72 9.86 6.83
CA VAL A 217 9.34 10.36 6.82
C VAL A 217 8.38 9.20 7.09
N GLU A 218 7.44 9.44 8.00
CA GLU A 218 6.34 8.53 8.32
C GLU A 218 5.03 9.19 7.85
N VAL A 219 4.29 8.49 7.00
CA VAL A 219 3.03 8.96 6.44
C VAL A 219 1.88 8.36 7.24
N ALA A 220 1.29 9.16 8.11
CA ALA A 220 0.16 8.77 8.95
C ALA A 220 -1.18 8.85 8.18
N GLY A 221 -2.21 8.22 8.74
CA GLY A 221 -3.58 8.20 8.22
C GLY A 221 -4.04 6.83 7.70
N TYR A 222 -3.11 5.95 7.33
CA TYR A 222 -3.42 4.63 6.74
C TYR A 222 -3.57 3.49 7.76
N ASN A 223 -3.45 3.77 9.06
CA ASN A 223 -3.37 2.76 10.14
C ASN A 223 -2.31 1.68 9.88
N LEU A 224 -1.22 2.08 9.22
CA LEU A 224 -0.08 1.27 8.82
C LEU A 224 1.20 2.10 8.98
N ASP A 225 2.33 1.44 9.21
CA ASP A 225 3.63 2.09 9.35
C ASP A 225 4.25 2.38 7.97
N CYS A 226 3.70 3.38 7.28
CA CYS A 226 4.16 3.77 5.95
C CYS A 226 5.37 4.72 6.07
N ARG A 227 6.58 4.17 5.95
CA ARG A 227 7.83 4.95 6.10
C ARG A 227 8.73 4.89 4.87
N ALA A 228 9.45 5.98 4.65
CA ALA A 228 10.58 6.03 3.73
C ALA A 228 11.76 6.73 4.42
N SER A 229 12.97 6.44 3.97
CA SER A 229 14.17 7.11 4.46
C SER A 229 15.17 7.32 3.33
N CYS A 230 15.94 8.39 3.43
CA CYS A 230 17.08 8.60 2.56
C CYS A 230 18.21 9.32 3.28
N GLN A 231 19.37 9.40 2.63
CA GLN A 231 20.57 9.98 3.19
C GLN A 231 21.11 11.06 2.25
N ALA A 232 21.43 12.22 2.81
CA ALA A 232 22.14 13.30 2.15
C ALA A 232 23.55 13.41 2.75
N SER A 233 24.55 13.73 1.93
CA SER A 233 25.93 13.90 2.38
C SER A 233 26.29 15.37 2.49
N VAL A 234 26.81 15.78 3.64
CA VAL A 234 27.39 17.12 3.80
C VAL A 234 28.88 17.04 3.47
N PRO A 235 29.40 17.83 2.50
CA PRO A 235 30.82 17.83 2.18
C PRO A 235 31.69 18.07 3.41
N ALA A 236 32.80 17.33 3.53
CA ALA A 236 33.80 17.60 4.55
C ALA A 236 34.48 18.94 4.26
N LEU A 237 34.88 19.65 5.33
CA LEU A 237 35.67 20.87 5.17
C LEU A 237 37.03 20.53 4.55
N PRO A 238 37.54 21.35 3.63
CA PRO A 238 38.90 21.19 3.14
C PRO A 238 39.91 21.37 4.27
N ASN A 239 41.06 20.72 4.18
CA ASN A 239 42.14 20.89 5.15
C ASN A 239 43.04 22.05 4.74
N PRO A 240 43.55 22.84 5.70
CA PRO A 240 44.60 23.81 5.41
C PRO A 240 45.88 23.08 4.99
N THR A 241 46.62 23.64 4.06
CA THR A 241 47.88 23.06 3.55
C THR A 241 49.05 23.93 3.97
N ARG A 242 50.05 23.35 4.64
CA ARG A 242 51.33 24.03 4.89
C ARG A 242 52.19 23.89 3.65
N THR A 243 52.43 24.99 2.96
CA THR A 243 53.14 24.96 1.67
C THR A 243 54.64 25.18 1.84
N ASP A 244 55.06 25.86 2.91
CA ASP A 244 56.48 26.01 3.24
C ASP A 244 56.72 26.15 4.74
N GLU A 245 57.94 25.81 5.17
CA GLU A 245 58.46 26.07 6.51
C GLU A 245 59.97 26.32 6.43
N PHE A 246 60.41 27.47 6.95
CA PHE A 246 61.83 27.84 6.93
C PHE A 246 62.27 28.51 8.22
N GLY A 247 63.55 28.35 8.55
CA GLY A 247 64.19 28.95 9.72
C GLY A 247 64.56 30.42 9.54
N GLU A 248 65.66 30.84 10.14
CA GLU A 248 66.25 32.15 9.85
C GLU A 248 67.07 32.09 8.56
N ILE A 249 66.59 32.80 7.53
CA ILE A 249 67.22 32.85 6.21
C ILE A 249 67.53 34.30 5.81
N ALA A 250 68.36 34.48 4.77
CA ALA A 250 68.65 35.80 4.24
C ALA A 250 67.38 36.46 3.67
N ARG A 251 67.36 37.80 3.63
CA ARG A 251 66.18 38.56 3.21
C ARG A 251 65.77 38.30 1.77
N ASP A 252 66.73 38.05 0.88
CA ASP A 252 66.41 37.77 -0.52
C ASP A 252 65.89 36.34 -0.70
N ASP A 253 66.37 35.37 0.10
CA ASP A 253 65.80 34.02 0.14
C ASP A 253 64.37 34.02 0.69
N GLU A 254 64.10 34.82 1.73
CA GLU A 254 62.75 35.00 2.29
C GLU A 254 61.78 35.56 1.24
N LYS A 255 62.20 36.59 0.48
CA LYS A 255 61.39 37.12 -0.63
C LYS A 255 61.09 36.05 -1.68
N ALA A 256 62.06 35.22 -2.05
CA ALA A 256 61.86 34.15 -3.02
C ALA A 256 60.85 33.09 -2.53
N ARG A 257 60.86 32.74 -1.22
CA ARG A 257 59.81 31.87 -0.64
C ARG A 257 58.44 32.53 -0.68
N LEU A 258 58.36 33.81 -0.31
CA LEU A 258 57.11 34.58 -0.35
C LEU A 258 56.60 34.80 -1.77
N ASP A 259 57.46 34.85 -2.78
CA ASP A 259 57.07 34.91 -4.19
C ASP A 259 56.33 33.64 -4.62
N ASN A 260 56.84 32.47 -4.25
CA ASN A 260 56.18 31.19 -4.50
C ASN A 260 54.84 31.12 -3.76
N PHE A 261 54.80 31.56 -2.50
CA PHE A 261 53.56 31.60 -1.73
C PHE A 261 52.53 32.57 -2.32
N ALA A 262 52.95 33.71 -2.86
CA ALA A 262 52.07 34.62 -3.57
C ALA A 262 51.48 33.98 -4.84
N ILE A 263 52.27 33.20 -5.59
CA ILE A 263 51.80 32.44 -6.75
C ILE A 263 50.73 31.42 -6.33
N GLU A 264 50.96 30.68 -5.24
CA GLU A 264 49.97 29.74 -4.70
C GLU A 264 48.66 30.43 -4.29
N LEU A 265 48.73 31.59 -3.65
CA LEU A 265 47.56 32.38 -3.29
C LEU A 265 46.81 32.93 -4.52
N GLN A 266 47.52 33.27 -5.58
CA GLN A 266 46.91 33.70 -6.84
C GLN A 266 46.19 32.53 -7.54
N ASN A 267 46.78 31.34 -7.51
CA ASN A 267 46.19 30.12 -8.08
C ASN A 267 44.99 29.58 -7.27
N ASN A 268 44.81 30.00 -6.02
CA ASN A 268 43.72 29.59 -5.14
C ASN A 268 42.84 30.80 -4.76
N PRO A 269 42.02 31.33 -5.69
CA PRO A 269 41.15 32.47 -5.42
C PRO A 269 40.16 32.12 -4.30
N GLY A 270 40.00 33.02 -3.33
CA GLY A 270 39.15 32.83 -2.15
C GLY A 270 39.85 32.21 -0.93
N SER A 271 41.03 31.60 -1.10
CA SER A 271 41.82 31.12 0.05
C SER A 271 42.52 32.27 0.78
N GLN A 272 42.71 32.12 2.09
CA GLN A 272 43.57 33.00 2.90
C GLN A 272 44.97 32.40 3.05
N GLY A 273 45.98 33.26 3.02
CA GLY A 273 47.36 32.93 3.34
C GLY A 273 47.67 33.25 4.79
N TYR A 274 48.07 32.23 5.56
CA TYR A 274 48.48 32.38 6.93
C TYR A 274 50.01 32.37 7.02
N VAL A 275 50.58 33.39 7.65
CA VAL A 275 52.01 33.49 7.96
C VAL A 275 52.18 33.40 9.47
N ILE A 276 52.72 32.28 9.93
CA ILE A 276 52.95 32.03 11.35
C ILE A 276 54.44 32.11 11.62
N ALA A 277 54.87 33.09 12.41
CA ALA A 277 56.28 33.29 12.72
C ALA A 277 56.56 33.04 14.20
N TYR A 278 57.58 32.22 14.46
CA TYR A 278 58.04 31.82 15.78
C TYR A 278 59.38 32.48 16.09
N GLY A 279 59.51 33.07 17.27
CA GLY A 279 60.80 33.53 17.80
C GLY A 279 61.67 32.35 18.23
N GLY A 280 62.98 32.46 18.10
CA GLY A 280 63.93 31.50 18.67
C GLY A 280 64.14 31.77 20.16
N ARG A 281 64.67 30.79 20.90
CA ARG A 281 64.91 30.92 22.35
C ARG A 281 65.83 32.07 22.73
N ARG A 282 66.73 32.44 21.82
CA ARG A 282 67.67 33.56 21.97
C ARG A 282 67.21 34.85 21.25
N SER A 283 66.07 34.79 20.55
CA SER A 283 65.50 35.95 19.85
C SER A 283 64.90 36.92 20.85
N LYS A 284 64.81 38.20 20.46
CA LYS A 284 64.14 39.21 21.28
C LYS A 284 62.64 38.97 21.25
N PHE A 285 61.96 39.37 22.33
CA PHE A 285 60.51 39.35 22.38
C PHE A 285 59.91 40.14 21.20
N GLY A 286 58.93 39.54 20.52
CA GLY A 286 58.28 40.14 19.35
C GLY A 286 59.02 39.98 18.02
N ASP A 287 60.16 39.29 17.96
CA ASP A 287 60.86 39.04 16.69
C ASP A 287 60.02 38.20 15.71
N GLY A 288 59.24 37.25 16.22
CA GLY A 288 58.25 36.50 15.42
C GLY A 288 57.23 37.43 14.78
N ARG A 289 56.58 38.30 15.58
CA ARG A 289 55.64 39.32 15.08
C ARG A 289 56.24 40.20 13.99
N LYS A 290 57.42 40.76 14.21
CA LYS A 290 58.10 41.64 13.23
C LYS A 290 58.41 40.90 11.93
N ARG A 291 58.69 39.59 12.01
CA ARG A 291 58.93 38.73 10.85
C ARG A 291 57.64 38.51 10.07
N SER A 292 56.53 38.17 10.72
CA SER A 292 55.26 37.96 10.02
C SER A 292 54.68 39.27 9.46
N GLU A 293 54.82 40.40 10.16
CA GLU A 293 54.46 41.73 9.65
C GLU A 293 55.23 42.08 8.37
N ARG A 294 56.56 41.88 8.37
CA ARG A 294 57.38 42.08 7.18
C ARG A 294 56.95 41.20 6.01
N ALA A 295 56.69 39.91 6.27
CA ALA A 295 56.23 39.00 5.24
C ALA A 295 54.88 39.43 4.65
N ARG A 296 53.94 39.87 5.49
CA ARG A 296 52.67 40.46 5.05
C ARG A 296 52.87 41.72 4.22
N ASP A 297 53.72 42.64 4.65
CA ASP A 297 53.99 43.87 3.89
C ASP A 297 54.55 43.56 2.50
N TYR A 298 55.45 42.58 2.39
CA TYR A 298 55.96 42.13 1.10
C TYR A 298 54.85 41.53 0.22
N LEU A 299 54.04 40.61 0.77
CA LEU A 299 52.94 39.97 0.03
C LEU A 299 51.89 40.99 -0.44
N VAL A 300 51.57 41.98 0.38
CA VAL A 300 50.54 42.98 0.07
C VAL A 300 51.09 44.09 -0.82
N GLN A 301 52.16 44.75 -0.39
CA GLN A 301 52.67 45.96 -1.06
C GLN A 301 53.49 45.64 -2.32
N THR A 302 54.23 44.52 -2.32
CA THR A 302 55.09 44.15 -3.45
C THR A 302 54.41 43.15 -4.39
N ARG A 303 53.76 42.12 -3.85
CA ARG A 303 53.10 41.05 -4.66
C ARG A 303 51.62 41.33 -4.98
N GLY A 304 51.05 42.39 -4.41
CA GLY A 304 49.68 42.82 -4.72
C GLY A 304 48.59 41.87 -4.22
N ILE A 305 48.89 41.05 -3.22
CA ILE A 305 47.86 40.21 -2.58
C ILE A 305 46.95 41.10 -1.74
N ASP A 306 45.64 40.93 -1.86
CA ASP A 306 44.68 41.68 -1.05
C ASP A 306 44.97 41.48 0.47
N ALA A 307 45.03 42.58 1.21
CA ALA A 307 45.40 42.55 2.62
C ALA A 307 44.45 41.71 3.50
N SER A 308 43.18 41.57 3.11
CA SER A 308 42.20 40.72 3.81
C SER A 308 42.46 39.22 3.62
N ARG A 309 43.26 38.86 2.60
CA ARG A 309 43.67 37.49 2.32
C ARG A 309 44.93 37.07 3.05
N VAL A 310 45.65 37.98 3.71
CA VAL A 310 46.90 37.66 4.44
C VAL A 310 46.70 37.82 5.94
N VAL A 311 46.72 36.69 6.65
CA VAL A 311 46.59 36.63 8.12
C VAL A 311 47.96 36.33 8.71
N ILE A 312 48.39 37.14 9.68
CA ILE A 312 49.64 36.90 10.42
C ILE A 312 49.31 36.39 11.81
N LEU A 313 50.03 35.37 12.26
CA LEU A 313 49.93 34.86 13.63
C LEU A 313 51.31 34.88 14.30
N ASP A 314 51.31 35.22 15.58
CA ASP A 314 52.47 35.06 16.45
C ASP A 314 52.49 33.62 16.94
N GLY A 315 53.50 32.88 16.52
CA GLY A 315 53.64 31.47 16.88
C GLY A 315 54.16 31.27 18.31
N GLY A 316 54.62 32.32 18.98
CA GLY A 316 55.33 32.20 20.24
C GLY A 316 56.81 31.84 20.04
N THR A 317 57.37 31.06 20.97
CA THR A 317 58.81 30.76 21.02
C THR A 317 59.08 29.30 20.76
N ARG A 318 60.03 29.02 19.86
CA ARG A 318 60.61 27.70 19.60
C ARG A 318 62.11 27.72 19.90
N GLU A 319 62.75 26.55 19.88
CA GLU A 319 64.21 26.47 20.08
C GLU A 319 64.95 27.28 19.01
N MET A 320 64.59 27.07 17.74
CA MET A 320 65.04 27.88 16.60
C MET A 320 63.87 28.67 16.01
N ALA A 321 64.14 29.91 15.62
CA ALA A 321 63.12 30.75 14.99
C ALA A 321 62.73 30.15 13.64
N SER A 322 61.43 30.16 13.33
CA SER A 322 60.89 29.57 12.10
C SER A 322 59.68 30.36 11.61
N THR A 323 59.35 30.20 10.34
CA THR A 323 58.17 30.77 9.69
C THR A 323 57.46 29.65 8.94
N GLU A 324 56.17 29.51 9.15
CA GLU A 324 55.30 28.59 8.43
C GLU A 324 54.38 29.38 7.51
N LEU A 325 54.25 28.91 6.27
CA LEU A 325 53.33 29.45 5.27
C LEU A 325 52.22 28.44 5.01
N TRP A 326 50.99 28.89 5.13
CA TRP A 326 49.79 28.05 5.03
C TRP A 326 48.78 28.63 4.06
N ILE A 327 48.24 27.80 3.19
CA ILE A 327 47.05 28.10 2.39
C ILE A 327 45.83 27.52 3.10
N VAL A 328 44.85 28.38 3.40
CA VAL A 328 43.61 28.02 4.10
C VAL A 328 42.43 28.28 3.16
N PRO A 329 41.85 27.23 2.56
CA PRO A 329 40.67 27.36 1.71
C PRO A 329 39.44 27.84 2.49
N PRO A 330 38.41 28.40 1.82
CA PRO A 330 37.14 28.75 2.46
C PRO A 330 36.55 27.57 3.24
N GLY A 331 36.13 27.82 4.47
CA GLY A 331 35.54 26.82 5.36
C GLY A 331 36.56 25.89 6.06
N ALA A 332 37.84 25.88 5.66
CA ALA A 332 38.85 25.13 6.38
C ALA A 332 39.05 25.68 7.80
N THR A 333 39.39 24.79 8.75
CA THR A 333 39.77 25.23 10.09
C THR A 333 41.17 25.86 10.03
N PRO A 334 41.36 27.12 10.47
CA PRO A 334 42.68 27.76 10.41
C PRO A 334 43.74 27.01 11.25
N PRO A 335 45.02 27.04 10.83
CA PRO A 335 46.10 26.48 11.60
C PRO A 335 46.23 27.20 12.95
N ARG A 336 46.48 26.44 14.01
CA ARG A 336 46.74 26.98 15.35
C ARG A 336 48.22 26.78 15.68
N PRO A 337 48.95 27.85 16.05
CA PRO A 337 50.29 27.69 16.55
C PRO A 337 50.31 26.79 17.79
N ARG A 338 51.25 25.84 17.82
CA ARG A 338 51.60 25.06 19.01
C ARG A 338 52.77 25.69 19.73
#